data_AF-A0A377JUX4-F1
#
_entry.id   AF-A0A377JUX4-F1
#
_cell.length_a   1.000
_cell.length_b   1.000
_cell.length_c   1.000
_cell.angle_alpha   90.00
_cell.angle_beta   90.00
_cell.angle_gamma   90.00
#
_symmetry.space_group_name_H-M   'P 1'
#
loop_
_entity.id
_entity.type
_entity.pdbx_description
1 polymer ?
#
loop_
_entity_poly.entity_id
_entity_poly.type
_entity_poly.pdbx_seq_one_letter_code
_entity_poly.pdbx_strand_id
1 'polypeptide(L)'
;MNLDKNTFVKHIRLWQILLATLYAIFIVGCANVSPESISFSQSKQQLKQAYKQHNFHTEFYCGVEFDIDTLKILESNSRHIESNSTAEVSLSDFNGFQAKGEGSLLNANDRALSAESAKITKETTQGYTPRKPFTSKGKANVRAKRIEFEHIMPAHRFGGQLECWQKGGRKACANDENFRKIEAEKRNLVPAIGEINADRSNFAYAESKNVPQGQYGKCNAYTDFKNKRFYPRDEVKGIIARIYLYMAKQYKITLTQEEQSLMESWDKAYPPTEYEMRLLQTQGF
;
A
#
# COMPACT_ATOMS: atom_id res chain seq x y z
N MET A 1 -69.14 40.45 -3.53
CA MET A 1 -68.93 39.05 -3.13
C MET A 1 -68.25 39.02 -1.78
N ASN A 2 -69.01 38.81 -0.70
CA ASN A 2 -68.45 38.60 0.64
C ASN A 2 -67.96 37.15 0.71
N LEU A 3 -66.65 36.94 0.62
CA LEU A 3 -66.07 35.64 0.98
C LEU A 3 -66.28 35.44 2.48
N ASP A 4 -67.00 34.37 2.82
CA ASP A 4 -67.26 33.96 4.19
C ASP A 4 -65.94 33.75 4.94
N LYS A 5 -65.72 34.58 5.97
CA LYS A 5 -64.53 34.54 6.83
C LYS A 5 -64.30 33.16 7.44
N ASN A 6 -65.37 32.38 7.65
CA ASN A 6 -65.27 31.02 8.19
C ASN A 6 -64.61 30.05 7.20
N THR A 7 -64.84 30.22 5.90
CA THR A 7 -64.26 29.39 4.84
C THR A 7 -62.77 29.68 4.68
N PHE A 8 -62.38 30.96 4.81
CA PHE A 8 -60.98 31.39 4.76
C PHE A 8 -60.15 30.81 5.92
N VAL A 9 -60.69 30.85 7.15
CA VAL A 9 -60.01 30.29 8.34
C VAL A 9 -59.88 28.77 8.25
N LYS A 10 -60.88 28.06 7.71
CA LYS A 10 -60.80 26.61 7.48
C LYS A 10 -59.73 26.24 6.46
N HIS A 11 -59.59 27.02 5.38
CA HIS A 11 -58.54 26.80 4.40
C HIS A 11 -57.14 27.02 4.99
N ILE A 12 -56.94 28.05 5.81
CA ILE A 12 -55.64 28.29 6.48
C ILE A 12 -55.29 27.11 7.40
N ARG A 13 -56.25 26.61 8.19
CA ARG A 13 -56.00 25.45 9.07
C ARG A 13 -55.69 24.18 8.29
N LEU A 14 -56.36 23.92 7.17
CA LEU A 14 -56.05 22.79 6.30
C LEU A 14 -54.63 22.89 5.72
N TRP A 15 -54.23 24.09 5.29
CA TRP A 15 -52.88 24.33 4.77
C TRP A 15 -51.81 24.19 5.84
N GLN A 16 -52.06 24.65 7.07
CA GLN A 16 -51.15 24.45 8.19
C GLN A 16 -50.99 22.97 8.56
N ILE A 17 -52.06 22.18 8.52
CA ILE A 17 -52.01 20.73 8.76
C ILE A 17 -51.24 20.02 7.64
N LEU A 18 -51.49 20.36 6.37
CA LEU A 18 -50.78 19.79 5.22
C LEU A 18 -49.29 20.14 5.21
N LEU A 19 -48.91 21.37 5.59
CA LEU A 19 -47.51 21.77 5.75
C LEU A 19 -46.85 21.03 6.91
N ALA A 20 -47.55 20.87 8.04
CA ALA A 20 -47.03 20.14 9.20
C ALA A 20 -46.82 18.65 8.91
N THR A 21 -47.72 18.00 8.15
CA THR A 21 -47.56 16.60 7.75
C THR A 21 -46.46 16.42 6.70
N LEU A 22 -46.34 17.31 5.71
CA LEU A 22 -45.22 17.30 4.77
C LEU A 22 -43.87 17.51 5.47
N TYR A 23 -43.80 18.41 6.44
CA TYR A 23 -42.59 18.63 7.25
C TYR A 23 -42.25 17.43 8.13
N ALA A 24 -43.25 16.75 8.72
CA ALA A 24 -43.05 15.53 9.48
C ALA A 24 -42.56 14.36 8.61
N ILE A 25 -43.06 14.23 7.37
CA ILE A 25 -42.59 13.22 6.41
C ILE A 25 -41.14 13.50 5.99
N PHE A 26 -40.75 14.77 5.86
CA PHE A 26 -39.38 15.17 5.54
C PHE A 26 -38.40 14.85 6.69
N ILE A 27 -38.82 14.99 7.95
CA ILE A 27 -38.00 14.66 9.13
C ILE A 27 -37.83 13.14 9.30
N VAL A 28 -38.84 12.33 8.96
CA VAL A 28 -38.76 10.85 9.07
C VAL A 28 -37.90 10.23 7.96
N GLY A 29 -37.67 10.94 6.85
CA GLY A 29 -36.85 10.48 5.71
C GLY A 29 -35.33 10.52 5.93
N CYS A 30 -34.84 11.16 6.99
CA CYS A 30 -33.42 11.15 7.35
C CYS A 30 -33.12 10.08 8.40
N ALA A 31 -33.49 8.82 8.11
CA ALA A 31 -32.84 7.71 8.79
C ALA A 31 -31.35 7.79 8.43
N ASN A 32 -30.49 7.98 9.44
CA ASN A 32 -29.04 7.88 9.32
C ASN A 32 -28.69 6.47 8.83
N VAL A 33 -28.69 6.27 7.52
CA VAL A 33 -28.08 5.10 6.89
C VAL A 33 -26.59 5.23 7.20
N SER A 34 -26.13 4.53 8.23
CA SER A 34 -24.70 4.38 8.47
C SER A 34 -24.11 3.80 7.18
N PRO A 35 -23.12 4.46 6.56
CA PRO A 35 -22.54 3.96 5.33
C PRO A 35 -22.08 2.53 5.54
N GLU A 36 -22.59 1.63 4.71
CA GLU A 36 -22.32 0.20 4.77
C GLU A 36 -20.79 -0.03 4.79
N SER A 37 -20.30 -0.84 5.73
CA SER A 37 -18.86 -1.06 5.88
C SER A 37 -18.32 -1.74 4.63
N ILE A 38 -17.52 -1.02 3.85
CA ILE A 38 -16.89 -1.56 2.64
C ILE A 38 -15.91 -2.69 3.02
N SER A 39 -15.78 -3.68 2.14
CA SER A 39 -14.82 -4.77 2.30
C SER A 39 -13.38 -4.32 1.99
N PHE A 40 -12.40 -5.09 2.44
CA PHE A 40 -11.00 -4.89 2.07
C PHE A 40 -10.77 -4.92 0.55
N SER A 41 -11.50 -5.79 -0.18
CA SER A 41 -11.41 -5.85 -1.65
C SER A 41 -11.91 -4.54 -2.29
N GLN A 42 -13.07 -4.05 -1.85
CA GLN A 42 -13.64 -2.78 -2.33
C GLN A 42 -12.72 -1.61 -1.99
N SER A 43 -12.10 -1.59 -0.82
CA SER A 43 -11.16 -0.54 -0.40
C SER A 43 -9.95 -0.47 -1.33
N LYS A 44 -9.37 -1.61 -1.70
CA LYS A 44 -8.28 -1.66 -2.69
C LYS A 44 -8.71 -1.21 -4.08
N GLN A 45 -9.92 -1.55 -4.51
CA GLN A 45 -10.46 -1.10 -5.79
C GLN A 45 -10.64 0.43 -5.80
N GLN A 46 -11.22 0.99 -4.74
CA GLN A 46 -11.35 2.44 -4.58
C GLN A 46 -9.99 3.14 -4.56
N LEU A 47 -9.01 2.60 -3.82
CA LEU A 47 -7.65 3.15 -3.79
C LEU A 47 -6.99 3.10 -5.16
N LYS A 48 -7.11 1.99 -5.90
CA LYS A 48 -6.58 1.90 -7.26
C LYS A 48 -7.18 2.98 -8.17
N GLN A 49 -8.48 3.20 -8.08
CA GLN A 49 -9.17 4.25 -8.84
C GLN A 49 -8.69 5.65 -8.43
N ALA A 50 -8.57 5.92 -7.13
CA ALA A 50 -8.10 7.20 -6.62
C ALA A 50 -6.64 7.46 -7.01
N TYR A 51 -5.77 6.45 -6.93
CA TYR A 51 -4.38 6.58 -7.36
C TYR A 51 -4.31 6.92 -8.84
N LYS A 52 -5.18 6.34 -9.68
CA LYS A 52 -5.28 6.70 -11.10
C LYS A 52 -5.75 8.14 -11.30
N GLN A 53 -6.78 8.57 -10.56
CA GLN A 53 -7.33 9.93 -10.67
C GLN A 53 -6.36 11.02 -10.24
N HIS A 54 -5.55 10.75 -9.21
CA HIS A 54 -4.57 11.70 -8.66
C HIS A 54 -3.15 11.51 -9.23
N ASN A 55 -2.98 10.66 -10.25
CA ASN A 55 -1.67 10.31 -10.82
C ASN A 55 -0.64 9.89 -9.73
N PHE A 56 -1.08 9.06 -8.79
CA PHE A 56 -0.24 8.56 -7.70
C PHE A 56 0.46 7.27 -8.13
N HIS A 57 1.77 7.33 -8.35
CA HIS A 57 2.55 6.25 -8.94
C HIS A 57 3.80 5.87 -8.13
N THR A 58 3.96 6.38 -6.90
CA THR A 58 5.16 6.17 -6.08
C THR A 58 4.93 5.12 -4.98
N GLU A 59 5.79 4.12 -4.90
CA GLU A 59 5.75 3.06 -3.88
C GLU A 59 6.25 3.55 -2.52
N PHE A 60 5.68 3.00 -1.45
CA PHE A 60 5.85 3.51 -0.09
C PHE A 60 7.27 3.34 0.48
N TYR A 61 7.80 2.11 0.55
CA TYR A 61 9.02 1.82 1.33
C TYR A 61 10.33 2.13 0.62
N CYS A 62 10.34 2.11 -0.71
CA CYS A 62 11.51 2.34 -1.55
C CYS A 62 11.38 3.57 -2.44
N GLY A 63 10.20 4.15 -2.59
CA GLY A 63 10.01 5.35 -3.41
C GLY A 63 10.18 5.09 -4.91
N VAL A 64 10.05 3.84 -5.36
CA VAL A 64 10.13 3.49 -6.79
C VAL A 64 8.81 3.79 -7.48
N GLU A 65 8.86 4.20 -8.74
CA GLU A 65 7.64 4.40 -9.52
C GLU A 65 7.06 3.06 -10.01
N PHE A 66 5.73 2.98 -10.06
CA PHE A 66 4.97 1.83 -10.52
C PHE A 66 3.85 2.24 -11.48
N ASP A 67 3.48 1.32 -12.36
CA ASP A 67 2.36 1.49 -13.27
C ASP A 67 1.04 1.20 -12.54
N ILE A 68 0.14 2.18 -12.48
CA ILE A 68 -1.10 2.06 -11.70
C ILE A 68 -2.10 1.05 -12.30
N ASP A 69 -2.09 0.86 -13.63
CA ASP A 69 -3.04 -0.01 -14.30
C ASP A 69 -2.69 -1.49 -14.10
N THR A 70 -1.40 -1.83 -14.20
CA THR A 70 -0.85 -3.18 -14.07
C THR A 70 -0.37 -3.50 -12.66
N LEU A 71 -0.17 -2.49 -11.80
CA LEU A 71 0.48 -2.60 -10.49
C LEU A 71 1.86 -3.27 -10.56
N LYS A 72 2.61 -3.00 -11.63
CA LYS A 72 3.98 -3.47 -11.81
C LYS A 72 4.97 -2.34 -11.55
N ILE A 73 6.12 -2.68 -10.98
CA ILE A 73 7.19 -1.71 -10.77
C ILE A 73 7.76 -1.31 -12.14
N LEU A 74 7.95 -0.02 -12.38
CA LEU A 74 8.52 0.47 -13.63
C LEU A 74 10.02 0.28 -13.61
N GLU A 75 10.55 -0.53 -14.54
CA GLU A 75 12.00 -0.66 -14.73
C GLU A 75 12.62 0.71 -15.03
N SER A 76 13.86 0.94 -14.57
CA SER A 76 14.58 2.14 -14.97
C SER A 76 14.99 1.99 -16.43
N ASN A 77 14.07 2.26 -17.36
CA ASN A 77 14.44 2.45 -18.74
C ASN A 77 15.31 3.71 -18.79
N SER A 78 16.51 3.55 -19.34
CA SER A 78 17.29 4.62 -19.94
C SER A 78 16.32 5.67 -20.47
N ARG A 79 16.37 6.89 -19.93
CA ARG A 79 15.76 8.04 -20.60
C ARG A 79 16.14 7.86 -22.07
N HIS A 80 15.15 7.81 -22.96
CA HIS A 80 15.37 8.06 -24.37
C HIS A 80 16.06 9.43 -24.44
N ILE A 81 17.38 9.42 -24.45
CA ILE A 81 18.13 10.47 -25.09
C ILE A 81 17.88 10.17 -26.56
N GLU A 82 17.05 10.98 -27.22
CA GLU A 82 17.21 11.22 -28.64
C GLU A 82 18.60 11.85 -28.82
N SER A 83 19.63 11.02 -28.84
CA SER A 83 20.94 11.40 -29.35
C SER A 83 21.06 10.71 -30.69
N ASN A 84 20.87 11.50 -31.75
CA ASN A 84 21.52 11.25 -33.02
C ASN A 84 23.02 11.05 -32.77
N SER A 85 23.48 9.80 -32.70
CA SER A 85 24.88 9.47 -32.94
C SER A 85 24.98 8.02 -33.39
N THR A 86 25.14 7.84 -34.69
CA THR A 86 25.65 6.62 -35.31
C THR A 86 27.05 6.33 -34.78
N ALA A 87 27.20 5.26 -34.02
CA ALA A 87 28.48 4.61 -33.79
C ALA A 87 28.23 3.10 -33.64
N GLU A 88 28.48 2.35 -34.71
CA GLU A 88 28.50 0.89 -34.68
C GLU A 88 29.75 0.43 -33.92
N VAL A 89 29.57 -0.36 -32.87
CA VAL A 89 30.67 -1.08 -32.19
C VAL A 89 30.80 -2.45 -32.85
N SER A 90 31.97 -2.70 -33.44
CA SER A 90 32.28 -3.93 -34.18
C SER A 90 32.64 -5.08 -33.22
N LEU A 91 32.22 -6.29 -33.58
CA LEU A 91 32.53 -7.55 -32.88
C LEU A 91 34.03 -7.96 -32.93
N SER A 92 34.91 -7.12 -33.49
CA SER A 92 36.35 -7.35 -33.53
C SER A 92 37.08 -7.14 -32.20
N ASP A 93 36.42 -6.49 -31.22
CA ASP A 93 37.10 -5.99 -30.01
C ASP A 93 37.23 -7.02 -28.88
N PHE A 94 36.74 -8.26 -29.08
CA PHE A 94 36.76 -9.33 -28.07
C PHE A 94 37.62 -10.55 -28.45
N ASN A 95 38.62 -10.40 -29.31
CA ASN A 95 39.60 -11.47 -29.56
C ASN A 95 40.73 -11.44 -28.53
N GLY A 96 40.45 -11.94 -27.33
CA GLY A 96 41.43 -11.93 -26.24
C GLY A 96 41.10 -12.82 -25.05
N PHE A 97 40.45 -13.97 -25.22
CA PHE A 97 40.34 -14.95 -24.12
C PHE A 97 40.32 -16.39 -24.66
N GLN A 98 41.49 -17.03 -24.71
CA GLN A 98 41.60 -18.47 -24.95
C GLN A 98 41.28 -19.22 -23.66
N ALA A 99 40.10 -19.86 -23.61
CA ALA A 99 39.82 -20.88 -22.62
C ALA A 99 40.34 -22.24 -23.12
N LYS A 100 41.44 -22.72 -22.52
CA LYS A 100 41.78 -24.15 -22.49
C LYS A 100 40.96 -24.80 -21.38
N GLY A 101 40.27 -25.91 -21.66
CA GLY A 101 39.66 -26.75 -20.63
C GLY A 101 38.42 -27.48 -21.11
N GLU A 102 38.53 -28.80 -21.18
CA GLU A 102 37.57 -29.78 -21.68
C GLU A 102 36.17 -29.75 -21.01
N GLY A 103 35.14 -29.96 -21.83
CA GLY A 103 34.00 -30.81 -21.46
C GLY A 103 32.85 -30.20 -20.65
N SER A 104 32.13 -29.18 -21.15
CA SER A 104 30.81 -28.83 -20.61
C SER A 104 29.68 -29.56 -21.35
N LEU A 105 29.17 -30.66 -20.78
CA LEU A 105 27.80 -31.11 -21.02
C LEU A 105 26.86 -30.14 -20.32
N LEU A 106 26.59 -29.00 -20.96
CA LEU A 106 25.48 -28.12 -20.58
C LEU A 106 24.64 -27.86 -21.82
N ASN A 107 23.36 -28.19 -21.69
CA ASN A 107 22.42 -28.24 -22.79
C ASN A 107 22.07 -26.81 -23.18
N ALA A 108 21.64 -26.57 -24.42
CA ALA A 108 21.23 -25.22 -24.87
C ALA A 108 20.15 -24.59 -23.96
N ASN A 109 19.32 -25.41 -23.33
CA ASN A 109 18.32 -24.99 -22.34
C ASN A 109 18.93 -24.51 -21.01
N ASP A 110 20.05 -25.09 -20.58
CA ASP A 110 20.75 -24.67 -19.37
C ASP A 110 21.48 -23.33 -19.58
N ARG A 111 21.96 -23.09 -20.80
CA ARG A 111 22.48 -21.77 -21.21
C ARG A 111 21.39 -20.72 -21.34
N ALA A 112 20.20 -21.08 -21.83
CA ALA A 112 19.05 -20.17 -21.86
C ALA A 112 18.54 -19.84 -20.45
N LEU A 113 18.45 -20.84 -19.56
CA LEU A 113 18.14 -20.64 -18.14
C LEU A 113 19.22 -19.81 -17.42
N SER A 114 20.49 -20.02 -17.75
CA SER A 114 21.62 -19.24 -17.21
C SER A 114 21.65 -17.80 -17.74
N ALA A 115 21.35 -17.58 -19.03
CA ALA A 115 21.29 -16.26 -19.65
C ALA A 115 20.05 -15.46 -19.20
N GLU A 116 18.91 -16.12 -19.04
CA GLU A 116 17.69 -15.51 -18.48
C GLU A 116 17.90 -15.19 -16.99
N SER A 117 18.55 -16.10 -16.24
CA SER A 117 18.93 -15.84 -14.85
C SER A 117 19.97 -14.72 -14.72
N ALA A 118 20.90 -14.61 -15.67
CA ALA A 118 21.92 -13.55 -15.71
C ALA A 118 21.37 -12.19 -16.18
N LYS A 119 20.30 -12.19 -16.98
CA LYS A 119 19.57 -10.98 -17.37
C LYS A 119 18.69 -10.47 -16.22
N ILE A 120 18.09 -11.38 -15.46
CA ILE A 120 17.26 -11.09 -14.28
C ILE A 120 18.08 -10.63 -13.07
N THR A 121 19.35 -11.06 -12.91
CA THR A 121 20.21 -10.64 -11.79
C THR A 121 20.71 -9.19 -11.90
N LYS A 122 20.40 -8.46 -12.98
CA LYS A 122 20.83 -7.08 -13.18
C LYS A 122 19.71 -6.10 -13.58
N GLU A 123 18.44 -6.47 -13.40
CA GLU A 123 17.32 -5.51 -13.47
C GLU A 123 17.29 -4.69 -12.17
N THR A 124 18.10 -3.63 -12.12
CA THR A 124 18.04 -2.66 -11.01
C THR A 124 16.89 -1.71 -11.30
N THR A 125 15.80 -1.79 -10.55
CA THR A 125 14.62 -0.96 -10.79
C THR A 125 14.71 0.32 -9.98
N GLN A 126 15.05 1.47 -10.57
CA GLN A 126 15.07 2.76 -9.87
C GLN A 126 15.78 2.74 -8.49
N GLY A 127 16.76 1.85 -8.31
CA GLY A 127 17.46 1.64 -7.05
C GLY A 127 16.98 0.46 -6.19
N TYR A 128 15.80 -0.12 -6.42
CA TYR A 128 15.38 -1.39 -5.82
C TYR A 128 16.07 -2.58 -6.50
N THR A 129 16.53 -3.53 -5.69
CA THR A 129 17.03 -4.83 -6.13
C THR A 129 16.40 -5.92 -5.28
N PRO A 130 15.74 -6.93 -5.88
CA PRO A 130 15.12 -8.01 -5.13
C PRO A 130 16.12 -8.77 -4.28
N ARG A 131 15.76 -9.03 -3.02
CA ARG A 131 16.54 -9.87 -2.10
C ARG A 131 16.47 -11.34 -2.49
N LYS A 132 15.30 -11.78 -2.98
CA LYS A 132 15.03 -13.14 -3.48
C LYS A 132 14.47 -13.06 -4.89
N PRO A 133 15.33 -12.89 -5.92
CA PRO A 133 14.88 -12.83 -7.32
C PRO A 133 14.20 -14.14 -7.78
N PHE A 134 14.53 -15.26 -7.15
CA PHE A 134 13.94 -16.57 -7.41
C PHE A 134 13.31 -17.17 -6.15
N THR A 135 12.24 -17.93 -6.36
CA THR A 135 11.62 -18.78 -5.35
C THR A 135 12.51 -19.97 -5.02
N SER A 136 12.20 -20.71 -3.94
CA SER A 136 12.89 -21.97 -3.61
C SER A 136 12.81 -23.04 -4.70
N LYS A 137 11.89 -22.88 -5.67
CA LYS A 137 11.72 -23.77 -6.83
C LYS A 137 12.44 -23.26 -8.09
N GLY A 138 13.31 -22.26 -7.97
CA GLY A 138 14.05 -21.67 -9.10
C GLY A 138 13.21 -20.79 -10.05
N LYS A 139 11.91 -20.61 -9.79
CA LYS A 139 11.05 -19.73 -10.59
C LYS A 139 11.23 -18.27 -10.19
N ALA A 140 11.10 -17.35 -11.15
CA ALA A 140 11.13 -15.91 -10.88
C ALA A 140 10.13 -15.51 -9.78
N ASN A 141 10.59 -14.64 -8.86
CA ASN A 141 9.77 -14.14 -7.77
C ASN A 141 8.83 -13.03 -8.27
N VAL A 142 7.60 -13.41 -8.62
CA VAL A 142 6.58 -12.47 -9.10
C VAL A 142 6.22 -11.38 -8.08
N ARG A 143 6.41 -11.61 -6.78
CA ARG A 143 6.13 -10.60 -5.75
C ARG A 143 7.14 -9.47 -5.76
N ALA A 144 8.37 -9.73 -6.21
CA ALA A 144 9.38 -8.70 -6.37
C ALA A 144 9.12 -7.76 -7.57
N LYS A 145 8.16 -8.09 -8.45
CA LYS A 145 7.85 -7.31 -9.68
C LYS A 145 6.48 -6.61 -9.63
N ARG A 146 5.75 -6.69 -8.52
CA ARG A 146 4.40 -6.13 -8.41
C ARG A 146 4.19 -5.39 -7.10
N ILE A 147 3.20 -4.51 -7.12
CA ILE A 147 2.70 -3.77 -5.97
C ILE A 147 1.58 -4.55 -5.30
N GLU A 148 1.62 -4.57 -3.97
CA GLU A 148 0.58 -5.10 -3.10
C GLU A 148 0.19 -4.02 -2.10
N PHE A 149 -1.10 -3.90 -1.80
CA PHE A 149 -1.56 -2.98 -0.75
C PHE A 149 -1.14 -3.53 0.62
N GLU A 150 -0.25 -2.79 1.27
CA GLU A 150 0.29 -3.05 2.59
C GLU A 150 -0.60 -2.44 3.67
N HIS A 151 -0.79 -3.18 4.75
CA HIS A 151 -1.41 -2.67 5.98
C HIS A 151 -0.31 -2.09 6.86
N ILE A 152 -0.20 -0.75 6.98
CA ILE A 152 0.83 -0.11 7.83
C ILE A 152 0.75 -0.69 9.24
N MET A 153 -0.39 -0.60 9.91
CA MET A 153 -0.70 -1.41 11.09
C MET A 153 -1.21 -2.79 10.61
N PRO A 154 -0.45 -3.89 10.81
CA PRO A 154 -0.81 -5.19 10.25
C PRO A 154 -2.17 -5.68 10.75
N ALA A 155 -2.87 -6.46 9.94
CA ALA A 155 -4.11 -7.12 10.36
C ALA A 155 -3.97 -7.94 11.64
N HIS A 156 -2.81 -8.57 11.85
CA HIS A 156 -2.49 -9.27 13.09
C HIS A 156 -2.49 -8.34 14.31
N ARG A 157 -2.08 -7.08 14.16
CA ARG A 157 -1.95 -6.15 15.29
C ARG A 157 -3.30 -5.70 15.82
N PHE A 158 -4.29 -5.49 14.96
CA PHE A 158 -5.64 -5.08 15.35
C PHE A 158 -6.64 -6.24 15.47
N GLY A 159 -6.37 -7.40 14.85
CA GLY A 159 -7.25 -8.56 14.87
C GLY A 159 -6.75 -9.74 15.70
N GLY A 160 -5.45 -9.80 16.03
CA GLY A 160 -4.83 -10.99 16.61
C GLY A 160 -5.41 -11.43 17.96
N GLN A 161 -5.99 -10.51 18.72
CA GLN A 161 -6.61 -10.81 20.03
C GLN A 161 -8.10 -11.18 19.93
N LEU A 162 -8.71 -11.07 18.74
CA LEU A 162 -10.12 -11.39 18.55
C LEU A 162 -10.36 -12.91 18.61
N GLU A 163 -11.52 -13.31 19.13
CA GLU A 163 -11.90 -14.72 19.22
C GLU A 163 -11.93 -15.40 17.84
N CYS A 164 -12.46 -14.72 16.82
CA CYS A 164 -12.44 -15.20 15.44
C CYS A 164 -11.02 -15.52 14.97
N TRP A 165 -10.04 -14.69 15.36
CA TRP A 165 -8.65 -14.86 14.96
C TRP A 165 -8.02 -16.06 15.65
N GLN A 166 -8.33 -16.27 16.93
CA GLN A 166 -7.86 -17.45 17.67
C GLN A 166 -8.42 -18.75 17.08
N LYS A 167 -9.63 -18.73 16.51
CA LYS A 167 -10.27 -19.90 15.89
C LYS A 167 -9.72 -20.25 14.50
N GLY A 168 -9.23 -19.29 13.72
CA GLY A 168 -8.82 -19.57 12.33
C GLY A 168 -8.07 -18.43 11.62
N GLY A 169 -7.45 -17.54 12.38
CA GLY A 169 -6.72 -16.38 11.89
C GLY A 169 -7.60 -15.38 11.14
N ARG A 170 -6.95 -14.56 10.29
CA ARG A 170 -7.59 -13.52 9.49
C ARG A 170 -8.83 -13.99 8.72
N LYS A 171 -8.79 -15.20 8.15
CA LYS A 171 -9.91 -15.76 7.37
C LYS A 171 -11.17 -15.97 8.21
N ALA A 172 -11.02 -16.41 9.46
CA ALA A 172 -12.15 -16.62 10.35
C ALA A 172 -12.78 -15.30 10.82
N CYS A 173 -12.05 -14.19 10.76
CA CYS A 173 -12.59 -12.85 11.05
C CYS A 173 -13.27 -12.17 9.85
N ALA A 174 -13.41 -12.85 8.70
CA ALA A 174 -14.01 -12.26 7.50
C ALA A 174 -15.48 -11.85 7.67
N ASN A 175 -16.18 -12.37 8.68
CA ASN A 175 -17.57 -12.03 9.00
C ASN A 175 -17.70 -11.07 10.20
N ASP A 176 -16.60 -10.76 10.90
CA ASP A 176 -16.62 -9.81 12.01
C ASP A 176 -16.66 -8.37 11.45
N GLU A 177 -17.76 -7.66 11.69
CA GLU A 177 -17.99 -6.33 11.12
C GLU A 177 -16.94 -5.30 11.58
N ASN A 178 -16.52 -5.36 12.84
CA ASN A 178 -15.51 -4.45 13.37
C ASN A 178 -14.15 -4.73 12.73
N PHE A 179 -13.76 -6.00 12.63
CA PHE A 179 -12.54 -6.41 11.95
C PHE A 179 -12.53 -5.97 10.49
N ARG A 180 -13.62 -6.23 9.74
CA ARG A 180 -13.77 -5.82 8.34
C ARG A 180 -13.63 -4.30 8.18
N LYS A 181 -14.25 -3.53 9.07
CA LYS A 181 -14.19 -2.06 9.06
C LYS A 181 -12.75 -1.55 9.27
N ILE A 182 -12.01 -2.15 10.20
CA ILE A 182 -10.60 -1.78 10.45
C ILE A 182 -9.70 -2.22 9.29
N GLU A 183 -9.92 -3.42 8.76
CA GLU A 183 -9.17 -3.98 7.64
C GLU A 183 -9.35 -3.18 6.35
N ALA A 184 -10.53 -2.59 6.17
CA ALA A 184 -10.90 -1.75 5.04
C ALA A 184 -10.47 -0.27 5.19
N GLU A 185 -9.85 0.12 6.30
CA GLU A 185 -9.40 1.50 6.51
C GLU A 185 -8.35 1.90 5.47
N LYS A 186 -8.75 2.77 4.53
CA LYS A 186 -7.91 3.24 3.43
C LYS A 186 -6.68 3.99 3.92
N ARG A 187 -6.76 4.75 5.03
CA ARG A 187 -5.59 5.41 5.63
C ARG A 187 -4.50 4.42 6.00
N ASN A 188 -4.87 3.18 6.34
CA ASN A 188 -3.93 2.14 6.72
C ASN A 188 -3.38 1.34 5.52
N LEU A 189 -3.73 1.71 4.28
CA LEU A 189 -3.37 1.01 3.06
C LEU A 189 -2.46 1.84 2.16
N VAL A 190 -1.28 1.30 1.86
CA VAL A 190 -0.26 1.94 1.01
C VAL A 190 0.27 0.98 -0.06
N PRO A 191 0.74 1.46 -1.22
CA PRO A 191 1.33 0.59 -2.23
C PRO A 191 2.72 0.19 -1.78
N ALA A 192 2.97 -1.12 -1.64
CA ALA A 192 4.27 -1.65 -1.28
C ALA A 192 4.75 -2.68 -2.30
N ILE A 193 6.07 -2.78 -2.50
CA ILE A 193 6.64 -3.89 -3.28
C ILE A 193 6.25 -5.21 -2.61
N GLY A 194 5.71 -6.16 -3.39
CA GLY A 194 5.19 -7.41 -2.85
C GLY A 194 6.22 -8.24 -2.08
N GLU A 195 7.51 -8.23 -2.48
CA GLU A 195 8.59 -8.87 -1.71
C GLU A 195 8.79 -8.21 -0.33
N ILE A 196 8.80 -6.86 -0.28
CA ILE A 196 8.99 -6.12 0.97
C ILE A 196 7.78 -6.31 1.89
N ASN A 197 6.57 -6.24 1.35
CA ASN A 197 5.34 -6.58 2.10
C ASN A 197 5.44 -8.02 2.67
N ALA A 198 5.91 -8.99 1.87
CA ALA A 198 6.15 -10.36 2.33
C ALA A 198 7.11 -10.44 3.52
N ASP A 199 8.25 -9.78 3.36
CA ASP A 199 9.36 -9.85 4.29
C ASP A 199 9.02 -9.11 5.58
N ARG A 200 8.37 -7.93 5.48
CA ARG A 200 7.86 -7.14 6.60
C ARG A 200 6.89 -7.96 7.45
N SER A 201 6.00 -8.74 6.83
CA SER A 201 5.07 -9.62 7.54
C SER A 201 4.23 -8.85 8.58
N ASN A 202 4.20 -9.29 9.84
CA ASN A 202 3.63 -8.57 10.98
C ASN A 202 4.70 -8.00 11.92
N PHE A 203 5.92 -7.78 11.43
CA PHE A 203 7.03 -7.32 12.25
C PHE A 203 6.80 -5.89 12.74
N ALA A 204 7.18 -5.66 14.01
CA ALA A 204 7.08 -4.36 14.62
C ALA A 204 8.07 -3.39 13.96
N TYR A 205 7.66 -2.14 13.80
CA TYR A 205 8.60 -1.10 13.41
C TYR A 205 9.66 -0.90 14.50
N ALA A 206 10.85 -0.45 14.09
CA ALA A 206 11.94 -0.15 15.00
C ALA A 206 12.81 1.00 14.46
N GLU A 207 13.58 1.59 15.36
CA GLU A 207 14.54 2.65 15.09
C GLU A 207 15.94 2.19 15.48
N SER A 208 16.95 2.53 14.68
CA SER A 208 18.35 2.27 15.01
C SER A 208 19.25 3.19 14.20
N LYS A 209 20.37 3.63 14.81
CA LYS A 209 21.42 4.37 14.08
C LYS A 209 22.28 3.47 13.21
N ASN A 210 22.24 2.16 13.44
CA ASN A 210 23.11 1.17 12.81
C ASN A 210 22.28 0.13 12.05
N VAL A 211 21.36 0.58 11.18
CA VAL A 211 20.57 -0.31 10.32
C VAL A 211 21.47 -0.82 9.17
N PRO A 212 21.59 -2.14 8.96
CA PRO A 212 22.31 -2.68 7.80
C PRO A 212 21.71 -2.19 6.48
N GLN A 213 22.58 -1.86 5.53
CA GLN A 213 22.18 -1.32 4.21
C GLN A 213 22.25 -2.39 3.12
N GLY A 214 21.62 -2.14 1.98
CA GLY A 214 21.78 -2.96 0.78
C GLY A 214 20.85 -4.17 0.67
N GLN A 215 19.97 -4.43 1.65
CA GLN A 215 19.10 -5.62 1.64
C GLN A 215 18.16 -5.65 0.43
N TYR A 216 17.73 -4.48 -0.06
CA TYR A 216 16.89 -4.32 -1.24
C TYR A 216 17.52 -3.36 -2.26
N GLY A 217 18.85 -3.38 -2.41
CA GLY A 217 19.60 -2.43 -3.25
C GLY A 217 19.78 -1.07 -2.57
N LYS A 218 19.46 0.02 -3.27
CA LYS A 218 19.47 1.41 -2.76
C LYS A 218 18.25 1.76 -1.91
N CYS A 219 17.28 0.86 -1.79
CA CYS A 219 16.14 1.05 -0.90
C CYS A 219 16.60 0.94 0.56
N ASN A 220 16.39 1.99 1.35
CA ASN A 220 16.83 2.09 2.75
C ASN A 220 15.90 1.35 3.73
N ALA A 221 14.97 0.52 3.23
CA ALA A 221 14.19 -0.37 4.07
C ALA A 221 15.03 -1.59 4.48
N TYR A 222 14.85 -2.07 5.71
CA TYR A 222 15.51 -3.26 6.20
C TYR A 222 14.59 -4.10 7.09
N THR A 223 14.57 -5.40 6.83
CA THR A 223 13.85 -6.42 7.58
C THR A 223 14.83 -7.26 8.38
N ASP A 224 14.73 -7.18 9.70
CA ASP A 224 15.40 -8.08 10.64
C ASP A 224 14.52 -9.29 10.93
N PHE A 225 14.73 -10.36 10.16
CA PHE A 225 13.99 -11.61 10.32
C PHE A 225 14.23 -12.30 11.67
N LYS A 226 15.40 -12.10 12.28
CA LYS A 226 15.77 -12.76 13.53
C LYS A 226 15.02 -12.14 14.71
N ASN A 227 15.03 -10.80 14.78
CA ASN A 227 14.38 -10.05 15.86
C ASN A 227 12.94 -9.63 15.54
N LYS A 228 12.44 -9.99 14.34
CA LYS A 228 11.09 -9.65 13.85
C LYS A 228 10.83 -8.14 13.90
N ARG A 229 11.80 -7.37 13.41
CA ARG A 229 11.72 -5.90 13.31
C ARG A 229 11.82 -5.43 11.86
N PHE A 230 11.14 -4.35 11.55
CA PHE A 230 11.22 -3.67 10.26
C PHE A 230 11.66 -2.22 10.45
N TYR A 231 12.67 -1.81 9.71
CA TYR A 231 13.26 -0.48 9.74
C TYR A 231 12.92 0.19 8.40
N PRO A 232 11.92 1.08 8.37
CA PRO A 232 11.55 1.78 7.14
C PRO A 232 12.56 2.89 6.84
N ARG A 233 12.53 3.40 5.59
CA ARG A 233 13.22 4.64 5.23
C ARG A 233 12.63 5.84 5.99
N ASP A 234 13.45 6.85 6.21
CA ASP A 234 13.10 8.03 7.03
C ASP A 234 11.88 8.79 6.51
N GLU A 235 11.73 8.89 5.19
CA GLU A 235 10.70 9.69 4.53
C GLU A 235 9.27 9.17 4.79
N VAL A 236 9.12 7.92 5.26
CA VAL A 236 7.80 7.36 5.58
C VAL A 236 7.55 7.20 7.08
N LYS A 237 8.54 7.45 7.94
CA LYS A 237 8.41 7.27 9.40
C LYS A 237 7.28 8.13 9.99
N GLY A 238 7.19 9.40 9.58
CA GLY A 238 6.10 10.29 10.01
C GLY A 238 4.72 9.79 9.60
N ILE A 239 4.59 9.28 8.37
CA ILE A 239 3.33 8.74 7.83
C ILE A 239 2.91 7.49 8.61
N ILE A 240 3.85 6.57 8.85
CA ILE A 240 3.63 5.38 9.67
C ILE A 240 3.15 5.77 11.06
N ALA A 241 3.82 6.73 11.70
CA ALA A 241 3.48 7.22 13.03
C ALA A 241 2.07 7.79 13.11
N ARG A 242 1.72 8.74 12.23
CA ARG A 242 0.39 9.36 12.22
C ARG A 242 -0.71 8.35 11.96
N ILE A 243 -0.49 7.40 11.06
CA ILE A 243 -1.47 6.35 10.77
C ILE A 243 -1.60 5.38 11.95
N TYR A 244 -0.51 4.99 12.62
CA TYR A 244 -0.58 4.17 13.84
C TYR A 244 -1.38 4.85 14.95
N LEU A 245 -1.08 6.13 15.21
CA LEU A 245 -1.76 6.92 16.24
C LEU A 245 -3.23 7.14 15.88
N TYR A 246 -3.53 7.40 14.61
CA TYR A 246 -4.91 7.46 14.10
C TYR A 246 -5.65 6.14 14.32
N MET A 247 -5.08 5.02 13.88
CA MET A 247 -5.69 3.69 14.01
C MET A 247 -5.95 3.35 15.48
N ALA A 248 -4.97 3.62 16.36
CA ALA A 248 -5.09 3.43 17.80
C ALA A 248 -6.24 4.24 18.40
N LYS A 249 -6.32 5.53 18.07
CA LYS A 249 -7.37 6.42 18.55
C LYS A 249 -8.75 6.07 17.99
N GLN A 250 -8.84 5.90 16.67
CA GLN A 250 -10.09 5.70 15.95
C GLN A 250 -10.76 4.36 16.32
N TYR A 251 -9.96 3.30 16.45
CA TYR A 251 -10.45 1.95 16.70
C TYR A 251 -10.17 1.45 18.11
N LYS A 252 -9.72 2.34 19.01
CA LYS A 252 -9.44 2.04 20.43
C LYS A 252 -8.45 0.87 20.59
N ILE A 253 -7.44 0.81 19.72
CA ILE A 253 -6.40 -0.23 19.78
C ILE A 253 -5.35 0.24 20.79
N THR A 254 -5.19 -0.52 21.88
CA THR A 254 -4.17 -0.23 22.89
C THR A 254 -2.78 -0.50 22.32
N LEU A 255 -1.94 0.54 22.25
CA LEU A 255 -0.52 0.42 21.91
C LEU A 255 0.30 0.07 23.15
N THR A 256 1.40 -0.65 22.97
CA THR A 256 2.40 -0.80 24.04
C THR A 256 3.09 0.55 24.29
N GLN A 257 3.72 0.72 25.46
CA GLN A 257 4.48 1.94 25.75
C GLN A 257 5.61 2.17 24.73
N GLU A 258 6.27 1.09 24.27
CA GLU A 258 7.31 1.15 23.24
C GLU A 258 6.74 1.62 21.89
N GLU A 259 5.62 1.03 21.45
CA GLU A 259 4.94 1.44 20.22
C GLU A 259 4.52 2.91 20.28
N GLN A 260 3.82 3.31 21.35
CA GLN A 260 3.34 4.68 21.54
C GLN A 260 4.51 5.68 21.49
N SER A 261 5.57 5.42 22.25
CA SER A 261 6.74 6.32 22.33
C SER A 261 7.47 6.43 20.99
N LEU A 262 7.60 5.32 20.25
CA LEU A 262 8.22 5.34 18.92
C LEU A 262 7.39 6.17 17.94
N MET A 263 6.07 5.95 17.90
CA MET A 263 5.19 6.68 16.97
C MET A 263 5.13 8.17 17.31
N GLU A 264 5.01 8.55 18.58
CA GLU A 264 5.04 9.97 18.98
C GLU A 264 6.37 10.66 18.64
N SER A 265 7.49 9.95 18.83
CA SER A 265 8.82 10.45 18.46
C SER A 265 8.92 10.68 16.94
N TRP A 266 8.49 9.72 16.14
CA TRP A 266 8.50 9.82 14.68
C TRP A 266 7.54 10.88 14.14
N ASP A 267 6.34 11.02 14.71
CA ASP A 267 5.40 12.06 14.31
C ASP A 267 6.02 13.46 14.50
N LYS A 268 6.69 13.67 15.64
CA LYS A 268 7.38 14.93 15.94
C LYS A 268 8.61 15.15 15.06
N ALA A 269 9.40 14.11 14.79
CA ALA A 269 10.66 14.23 14.05
C ALA A 269 10.45 14.39 12.54
N TYR A 270 9.38 13.81 11.99
CA TYR A 270 9.12 13.73 10.55
C TYR A 270 7.77 14.41 10.22
N PRO A 271 7.76 15.74 9.99
CA PRO A 271 6.54 16.49 9.69
C PRO A 271 5.89 16.02 8.37
N PRO A 272 4.59 16.31 8.16
CA PRO A 272 3.92 15.95 6.92
C PRO A 272 4.62 16.50 5.66
N THR A 273 4.65 15.67 4.63
CA THR A 273 5.31 15.99 3.34
C THR A 273 4.29 16.09 2.22
N GLU A 274 4.68 16.67 1.08
CA GLU A 274 3.86 16.67 -0.14
C GLU A 274 3.44 15.27 -0.58
N TYR A 275 4.30 14.26 -0.40
CA TYR A 275 3.95 12.87 -0.68
C TYR A 275 2.79 12.39 0.19
N GLU A 276 2.84 12.70 1.49
CA GLU A 276 1.78 12.32 2.42
C GLU A 276 0.47 13.04 2.10
N MET A 277 0.53 14.34 1.77
CA MET A 277 -0.66 15.09 1.39
C MET A 277 -1.33 14.47 0.15
N ARG A 278 -0.54 14.10 -0.87
CA ARG A 278 -1.08 13.38 -2.05
C ARG A 278 -1.63 12.00 -1.69
N LEU A 279 -0.97 11.26 -0.79
CA LEU A 279 -1.45 9.96 -0.32
C LEU A 279 -2.81 10.10 0.40
N LEU A 280 -2.94 11.05 1.32
CA LEU A 280 -4.19 11.28 2.06
C LEU A 280 -5.33 11.69 1.13
N GLN A 281 -5.07 12.53 0.12
CA GLN A 281 -6.06 12.91 -0.89
C GLN A 281 -6.66 11.67 -1.58
N THR A 282 -5.81 10.71 -1.97
CA THR A 282 -6.27 9.47 -2.60
C THR A 282 -7.06 8.56 -1.65
N GLN A 283 -6.88 8.72 -0.34
CA GLN A 283 -7.60 7.99 0.69
C GLN A 283 -8.92 8.69 1.08
N GLY A 284 -9.14 9.91 0.58
CA GLY A 284 -10.35 10.71 0.80
C GLY A 284 -10.24 11.68 1.99
N PHE A 285 -9.04 12.20 2.26
CA PHE A 285 -8.75 13.07 3.41
C PHE A 285 -7.89 14.27 3.04
#